data_AF-A0A4Q8D036-F1
#
_entry.id   AF-A0A4Q8D036-F1
#
_cell.length_a   1.000
_cell.length_b   1.000
_cell.length_c   1.000
_cell.angle_alpha   90.00
_cell.angle_beta   90.00
_cell.angle_gamma   90.00
#
_symmetry.space_group_name_H-M   'P 1'
#
loop_
_entity.id
_entity.type
_entity.pdbx_description
1 polymer ?
#
loop_
_entity_poly.entity_id
_entity_poly.type
_entity_poly.pdbx_seq_one_letter_code
_entity_poly.pdbx_strand_id
1 'polypeptide(L)'
;MEQQFFLIADELGWTLGRQIEELDEFVRAYGAGGRMNAELAEIGLSLQQPLHRESLRDAMLRFIERLGAQGAFSHYLYGRLREGREARRAALAAERERVAAETAVVTDSGDANPLTRMLRRVLPRRASPTTKTKASSSDE
;
A
#
# COMPACT_ATOMS: atom_id res chain seq x y z
N MET A 1 -23.64 1.04 11.93
CA MET A 1 -22.18 0.94 12.13
C MET A 1 -21.67 -0.38 11.57
N GLU A 2 -22.33 -1.49 11.88
CA GLU A 2 -22.04 -2.83 11.36
C GLU A 2 -21.77 -2.90 9.84
N GLN A 3 -22.61 -2.27 9.01
CA GLN A 3 -22.38 -2.25 7.56
C GLN A 3 -21.05 -1.59 7.16
N GLN A 4 -20.66 -0.50 7.85
CA GLN A 4 -19.38 0.16 7.62
C GLN A 4 -18.21 -0.76 7.97
N PHE A 5 -18.33 -1.51 9.08
CA PHE A 5 -17.32 -2.48 9.48
C PHE A 5 -17.11 -3.54 8.40
N PHE A 6 -18.18 -4.13 7.87
CA PHE A 6 -18.07 -5.17 6.84
C PHE A 6 -17.51 -4.66 5.52
N LEU A 7 -17.90 -3.46 5.08
CA LEU A 7 -17.34 -2.84 3.88
C LEU A 7 -15.82 -2.61 4.00
N ILE A 8 -15.36 -2.15 5.16
CA ILE A 8 -13.93 -1.92 5.40
C ILE A 8 -13.18 -3.25 5.55
N ALA A 9 -13.78 -4.23 6.23
CA ALA A 9 -13.21 -5.57 6.34
C ALA A 9 -13.01 -6.21 4.96
N ASP A 10 -13.98 -6.08 4.05
CA ASP A 10 -13.88 -6.60 2.68
C ASP A 10 -12.79 -5.89 1.87
N GLU A 11 -12.79 -4.55 1.87
CA GLU A 11 -11.77 -3.73 1.19
C GLU A 11 -10.33 -4.06 1.64
N LEU A 12 -10.16 -4.34 2.93
CA LEU A 12 -8.88 -4.70 3.54
C LEU A 12 -8.58 -6.21 3.50
N GLY A 13 -9.51 -7.04 3.00
CA GLY A 13 -9.35 -8.49 2.93
C GLY A 13 -9.26 -9.17 4.29
N TRP A 14 -9.96 -8.64 5.30
CA TRP A 14 -9.95 -9.19 6.65
C TRP A 14 -10.74 -10.50 6.74
N THR A 15 -10.03 -11.56 7.12
CA THR A 15 -10.65 -12.82 7.52
C THR A 15 -11.51 -12.63 8.77
N LEU A 16 -12.43 -13.56 9.04
CA LEU A 16 -13.18 -13.57 10.30
C LEU A 16 -12.26 -13.63 11.53
N GLY A 17 -11.09 -14.27 11.39
CA GLY A 17 -9.94 -14.20 12.29
C GLY A 17 -9.65 -12.75 12.69
N ARG A 18 -9.23 -12.00 11.68
CA ARG A 18 -8.81 -10.62 11.78
C ARG A 18 -9.92 -9.67 12.23
N GLN A 19 -11.15 -9.88 11.76
CA GLN A 19 -12.31 -9.08 12.18
C GLN A 19 -12.49 -9.08 13.70
N ILE A 20 -12.37 -10.25 14.35
CA ILE A 20 -12.49 -10.36 15.80
C ILE A 20 -11.28 -9.74 16.51
N GLU A 21 -10.07 -9.90 15.97
CA GLU A 21 -8.88 -9.25 16.52
C GLU A 21 -9.03 -7.74 16.53
N GLU A 22 -9.49 -7.15 15.43
CA GLU A 22 -9.70 -5.69 15.32
C GLU A 22 -10.79 -5.18 16.27
N LEU A 23 -11.85 -5.96 16.47
CA LEU A 23 -12.90 -5.65 17.45
C LEU A 23 -12.36 -5.73 18.88
N ASP A 24 -11.59 -6.77 19.22
CA ASP A 24 -10.99 -6.94 20.56
C ASP A 24 -9.96 -5.82 20.82
N GLU A 25 -9.12 -5.52 19.84
CA GLU A 25 -8.12 -4.45 19.91
C GLU A 25 -8.80 -3.09 20.16
N PHE A 26 -9.83 -2.76 19.39
CA PHE A 26 -10.59 -1.53 19.62
C PHE A 26 -11.18 -1.49 21.03
N VAL A 27 -11.87 -2.55 21.46
CA VAL A 27 -12.53 -2.58 22.77
C VAL A 27 -11.52 -2.48 23.92
N ARG A 28 -10.34 -3.09 23.77
CA ARG A 28 -9.24 -2.95 24.73
C ARG A 28 -8.68 -1.53 24.76
N ALA A 29 -8.42 -0.94 23.59
CA ALA A 29 -7.94 0.44 23.48
C ALA A 29 -8.96 1.44 24.06
N TYR A 30 -10.25 1.14 23.95
CA TYR A 30 -11.34 1.91 24.55
C TYR A 30 -11.47 1.70 26.07
N GLY A 31 -10.75 0.74 26.66
CA GLY A 31 -10.79 0.45 28.10
C GLY A 31 -11.99 -0.39 28.55
N ALA A 32 -12.67 -1.07 27.62
CA ALA A 32 -13.88 -1.84 27.91
C ALA A 32 -13.69 -3.38 27.81
N GLY A 33 -12.45 -3.87 27.69
CA GLY A 33 -12.14 -5.29 27.52
C GLY A 33 -12.67 -6.21 28.63
N GLY A 34 -12.53 -5.80 29.90
CA GLY A 34 -13.04 -6.60 31.03
C GLY A 34 -14.57 -6.74 31.02
N ARG A 35 -15.27 -5.66 30.65
CA ARG A 35 -16.74 -5.66 30.52
C ARG A 35 -17.21 -6.50 29.35
N MET A 36 -16.52 -6.42 28.21
CA MET A 36 -16.82 -7.24 27.05
C MET A 36 -16.66 -8.73 27.38
N ASN A 37 -15.57 -9.11 28.06
CA ASN A 37 -15.35 -10.50 28.44
C ASN A 37 -16.45 -11.03 29.37
N ALA A 38 -16.88 -10.23 30.34
CA ALA A 38 -17.99 -10.60 31.22
C ALA A 38 -19.29 -10.81 30.43
N GLU A 39 -19.61 -9.89 29.53
CA GLU A 39 -20.83 -9.97 28.71
C GLU A 39 -20.82 -11.15 27.74
N LEU A 40 -19.69 -11.41 27.08
CA LEU A 40 -19.54 -12.58 26.22
C LEU A 40 -19.71 -13.87 27.02
N ALA A 41 -19.15 -13.93 28.23
CA ALA A 41 -19.28 -15.10 29.10
C ALA A 41 -20.73 -15.35 29.55
N GLU A 42 -21.52 -14.29 29.79
CA GLU A 42 -22.95 -14.41 30.13
C GLU A 42 -23.77 -15.11 29.02
N ILE A 43 -23.38 -14.93 27.76
CA ILE A 43 -24.01 -15.57 26.60
C ILE A 43 -23.25 -16.83 26.14
N GLY A 44 -22.32 -17.34 26.95
CA GLY A 44 -21.56 -18.55 26.67
C GLY A 44 -20.52 -18.43 25.56
N LEU A 45 -20.11 -17.22 25.19
CA LEU A 45 -19.08 -16.95 24.19
C LEU A 45 -17.74 -16.59 24.83
N SER A 46 -16.65 -16.90 24.14
CA SER A 46 -15.30 -16.53 24.57
C SER A 46 -14.39 -16.33 23.37
N LEU A 47 -13.46 -15.36 23.48
CA LEU A 47 -12.43 -15.10 22.46
C LEU A 47 -11.50 -16.30 22.22
N GLN A 48 -11.35 -17.18 23.22
CA GLN A 48 -10.46 -18.34 23.15
C GLN A 48 -11.13 -19.56 22.49
N GLN A 49 -12.45 -19.54 22.31
CA GLN A 49 -13.16 -20.67 21.72
C GLN A 49 -13.05 -20.66 20.19
N PRO A 50 -12.75 -21.81 19.56
CA PRO A 50 -12.65 -21.90 18.10
C PRO A 50 -14.02 -21.91 17.40
N LEU A 51 -15.09 -22.25 18.12
CA LEU A 51 -16.45 -22.35 17.59
C LEU A 51 -17.20 -21.02 17.71
N HIS A 52 -18.27 -20.87 16.94
CA HIS A 52 -19.19 -19.71 16.98
C HIS A 52 -18.52 -18.35 16.71
N ARG A 53 -17.48 -18.34 15.88
CA ARG A 53 -16.71 -17.13 15.51
C ARG A 53 -17.60 -16.03 14.92
N GLU A 54 -18.58 -16.36 14.09
CA GLU A 54 -19.50 -15.35 13.53
C GLU A 54 -20.38 -14.75 14.62
N SER A 55 -20.96 -15.60 15.48
CA SER A 55 -21.75 -15.16 16.63
C SER A 55 -20.95 -14.29 17.60
N LEU A 56 -19.66 -14.61 17.80
CA LEU A 56 -18.73 -13.81 18.60
C LEU A 56 -18.49 -12.42 18.00
N ARG A 57 -18.19 -12.34 16.70
CA ARG A 57 -18.04 -11.06 15.99
C ARG A 57 -19.30 -10.20 16.13
N ASP A 58 -20.46 -10.80 15.90
CA ASP A 58 -21.74 -10.09 15.93
C ASP A 58 -22.08 -9.64 17.35
N ALA A 59 -21.78 -10.45 18.37
CA ALA A 59 -21.92 -10.07 19.77
C ALA A 59 -21.00 -8.90 20.15
N MET A 60 -19.75 -8.90 19.68
CA MET A 60 -18.80 -7.80 19.91
C MET A 60 -19.26 -6.50 19.23
N LEU A 61 -19.82 -6.58 18.01
CA LEU A 61 -20.39 -5.40 17.34
C LEU A 61 -21.57 -4.83 18.14
N ARG A 62 -22.49 -5.69 18.60
CA ARG A 62 -23.61 -5.26 19.47
C ARG A 62 -23.14 -4.68 20.79
N PHE A 63 -22.07 -5.23 21.37
CA PHE A 63 -21.44 -4.69 22.58
C PHE A 63 -20.96 -3.26 22.35
N ILE A 64 -20.25 -3.00 21.24
CA ILE A 64 -19.76 -1.65 20.87
C ILE A 64 -20.92 -0.67 20.67
N GLU A 65 -22.04 -1.13 20.10
CA GLU A 65 -23.24 -0.30 19.97
C GLU A 65 -23.86 0.04 21.33
N ARG A 66 -24.01 -0.94 22.22
CA ARG A 66 -24.52 -0.72 23.58
C ARG A 66 -23.59 0.12 24.45
N LEU A 67 -22.29 0.06 24.19
CA LEU A 67 -21.28 0.91 24.82
C LEU A 67 -21.42 2.38 24.40
N GLY A 68 -22.14 2.69 23.31
CA GLY A 68 -22.25 4.04 22.76
C GLY A 68 -20.96 4.52 22.08
N ALA A 69 -20.07 3.60 21.72
CA ALA A 69 -18.74 3.92 21.18
C ALA A 69 -18.69 3.98 19.65
N GLN A 70 -19.85 4.09 18.97
CA GLN A 70 -19.93 4.00 17.51
C GLN A 70 -19.08 5.07 16.80
N GLY A 71 -19.09 6.31 17.28
CA GLY A 71 -18.28 7.39 16.69
C GLY A 71 -16.77 7.14 16.80
N ALA A 72 -16.31 6.72 17.98
CA ALA A 72 -14.91 6.35 18.20
C ALA A 72 -14.51 5.15 17.34
N PHE A 73 -15.39 4.16 17.21
CA PHE A 73 -15.17 3.00 16.37
C PHE A 73 -15.11 3.35 14.87
N SER A 74 -16.01 4.21 14.37
CA SER A 74 -15.93 4.69 13.00
C SER A 74 -14.60 5.40 12.72
N HIS A 75 -14.12 6.24 13.64
CA HIS A 75 -12.80 6.87 13.53
C HIS A 75 -11.65 5.84 13.49
N TYR A 76 -11.70 4.85 14.38
CA TYR A 76 -10.75 3.74 14.39
C TYR A 76 -10.70 3.01 13.04
N LEU A 77 -11.86 2.66 12.47
CA LEU A 77 -11.95 1.98 11.18
C LEU A 77 -11.40 2.82 10.01
N TYR A 78 -11.65 4.13 10.01
CA TYR A 78 -11.06 5.01 9.00
C TYR A 78 -9.54 5.08 9.10
N GLY A 79 -9.00 5.03 10.32
CA GLY A 79 -7.55 4.90 10.56
C GLY A 79 -7.00 3.65 9.88
N ARG A 80 -7.60 2.48 10.16
CA ARG A 80 -7.23 1.20 9.55
C ARG A 80 -7.31 1.20 8.03
N LEU A 81 -8.38 1.77 7.47
CA LEU A 81 -8.54 1.90 6.03
C LEU A 81 -7.43 2.74 5.40
N ARG A 82 -7.07 3.86 6.05
CA ARG A 82 -5.98 4.73 5.58
C ARG A 82 -4.64 4.00 5.60
N GLU A 83 -4.33 3.35 6.71
CA GLU A 83 -3.10 2.54 6.89
C GLU A 83 -3.00 1.44 5.83
N GLY A 84 -4.08 0.68 5.61
CA GLY A 84 -4.11 -0.38 4.60
C GLY A 84 -3.90 0.15 3.17
N ARG A 85 -4.48 1.32 2.84
CA ARG A 85 -4.28 1.97 1.53
C ARG A 85 -2.87 2.50 1.34
N GLU A 86 -2.23 2.99 2.39
CA GLU A 86 -0.84 3.44 2.36
C GLU A 86 0.11 2.25 2.17
N ALA A 87 -0.09 1.17 2.92
CA ALA A 87 0.68 -0.07 2.78
C ALA A 87 0.56 -0.65 1.36
N ARG A 88 -0.66 -0.71 0.80
CA ARG A 88 -0.88 -1.19 -0.58
C ARG A 88 -0.18 -0.31 -1.62
N ARG A 89 -0.22 1.01 -1.45
CA ARG A 89 0.50 1.96 -2.33
C ARG A 89 2.02 1.77 -2.25
N ALA A 90 2.57 1.60 -1.04
CA ALA A 90 3.99 1.35 -0.85
C ALA A 90 4.42 0.01 -1.48
N ALA A 91 3.63 -1.05 -1.33
CA ALA A 91 3.91 -2.35 -1.95
C ALA A 91 3.93 -2.27 -3.49
N LEU A 92 2.98 -1.56 -4.09
CA LEU A 92 2.95 -1.34 -5.55
C LEU A 92 4.14 -0.51 -6.04
N ALA A 93 4.58 0.49 -5.28
CA ALA A 93 5.76 1.28 -5.63
C ALA A 93 7.03 0.42 -5.58
N ALA A 94 7.20 -0.39 -4.52
CA ALA A 94 8.33 -1.29 -4.38
C ALA A 94 8.38 -2.34 -5.50
N GLU A 95 7.23 -2.88 -5.91
CA GLU A 95 7.18 -3.84 -7.01
C GLU A 95 7.56 -3.22 -8.35
N ARG A 96 7.11 -1.99 -8.62
CA ARG A 96 7.52 -1.25 -9.82
C ARG A 96 9.01 -0.98 -9.85
N GLU A 97 9.60 -0.64 -8.71
CA GLU A 97 11.04 -0.43 -8.59
C GLU A 97 11.82 -1.73 -8.83
N ARG A 98 11.36 -2.87 -8.29
CA ARG A 98 11.95 -4.19 -8.54
C ARG A 98 11.90 -4.57 -10.01
N VAL A 99 10.75 -4.44 -10.65
CA VAL A 99 10.58 -4.75 -12.08
C VAL A 99 11.44 -3.82 -12.95
N ALA A 100 11.54 -2.53 -12.59
CA ALA A 100 12.41 -1.59 -13.29
C ALA A 100 13.89 -1.96 -13.14
N ALA A 101 14.33 -2.36 -11.95
CA ALA A 101 15.69 -2.83 -11.70
C ALA A 101 16.01 -4.13 -12.45
N GLU A 102 15.09 -5.10 -12.45
CA GLU A 102 15.22 -6.35 -13.20
C GLU A 102 15.28 -6.11 -14.71
N THR A 103 14.45 -5.21 -15.24
CA THR A 103 14.48 -4.81 -16.66
C THR A 103 15.80 -4.12 -17.03
N ALA A 104 16.34 -3.27 -16.15
CA ALA A 104 17.64 -2.62 -16.38
C ALA A 104 18.80 -3.63 -16.46
N VAL A 105 18.80 -4.67 -15.62
CA VAL A 105 19.80 -5.75 -15.64
C VAL A 105 19.71 -6.60 -16.92
N VAL A 106 18.49 -6.87 -17.40
CA VAL A 106 18.26 -7.61 -18.66
C VAL A 106 18.72 -6.78 -19.87
N THR A 107 18.54 -5.46 -19.86
CA THR A 107 19.03 -4.59 -20.95
C THR A 107 20.54 -4.39 -20.93
N ASP A 108 21.20 -4.39 -19.77
CA ASP A 108 22.67 -4.28 -19.65
C ASP A 108 23.37 -5.59 -20.07
N SER A 109 22.72 -6.73 -19.85
CA SER A 109 23.21 -8.05 -20.28
C SER A 109 23.02 -8.33 -21.78
N GLY A 110 22.22 -7.53 -22.48
CA GLY A 110 21.88 -7.70 -23.90
C GLY A 110 22.73 -6.91 -24.89
N ASP A 111 23.58 -5.97 -24.43
CA ASP A 111 24.32 -5.06 -25.31
C ASP A 111 25.85 -5.16 -25.15
N ALA A 112 26.34 -6.35 -24.77
CA ALA A 112 27.72 -6.75 -24.99
C ALA A 112 27.90 -7.32 -26.41
N ASN A 113 27.44 -6.61 -27.44
CA ASN A 113 27.96 -6.83 -28.79
C ASN A 113 29.32 -6.10 -28.89
N PRO A 114 30.47 -6.81 -28.93
CA PRO A 114 31.78 -6.17 -28.95
C PRO A 114 32.03 -5.28 -30.18
N LEU A 115 31.18 -5.37 -31.21
CA LEU A 115 31.27 -4.60 -32.45
C LEU A 115 30.78 -3.16 -32.31
N THR A 116 29.77 -2.89 -31.48
CA THR A 116 29.24 -1.52 -31.27
C THR A 116 30.22 -0.65 -30.47
N ARG A 117 31.06 -1.27 -29.62
CA ARG A 117 32.11 -0.57 -28.86
C ARG A 117 33.30 -0.16 -29.74
N MET A 118 33.58 -0.86 -30.84
CA MET A 118 34.66 -0.49 -31.77
C MET A 118 34.28 0.69 -32.68
N LEU A 119 33.00 0.84 -33.05
CA LEU A 119 32.56 1.92 -33.93
C LEU A 119 32.57 3.32 -33.27
N ARG A 120 32.48 3.39 -31.93
CA ARG A 120 32.59 4.67 -31.19
C ARG A 120 34.01 5.17 -30.98
N ARG A 121 35.03 4.34 -31.27
CA ARG A 121 36.45 4.70 -31.06
C ARG A 121 37.11 5.34 -32.27
N VAL A 122 36.42 5.41 -33.41
CA VAL A 122 36.94 5.95 -34.66
C VAL A 122 35.99 7.00 -35.24
N LEU A 123 35.81 8.10 -34.51
CA LEU A 123 35.46 9.37 -35.15
C LEU A 123 36.46 10.43 -34.67
N PRO A 124 37.44 10.81 -35.50
CA PRO A 124 38.29 11.95 -35.19
C PRO A 124 37.44 13.21 -35.20
N ARG A 125 37.47 13.89 -34.06
CA ARG A 125 37.04 15.27 -33.86
C ARG A 125 37.85 16.17 -34.81
N ARG A 126 37.34 16.45 -36.01
CA ARG A 126 37.86 17.47 -36.94
C ARG A 126 36.86 18.62 -36.96
N ALA A 127 37.15 19.70 -36.25
CA ALA A 127 37.87 20.88 -36.74
C ALA A 127 37.03 21.69 -37.75
N SER A 128 36.46 22.78 -37.25
CA SER A 128 35.81 23.85 -38.00
C SER A 128 36.78 24.50 -38.98
N PRO A 129 36.37 24.80 -40.23
CA PRO A 129 37.07 25.78 -41.04
C PRO A 129 36.27 27.09 -41.10
N THR A 130 36.91 28.14 -40.60
CA THR A 130 36.69 29.54 -40.96
C THR A 130 37.07 29.76 -42.43
N THR A 131 36.21 30.39 -43.22
CA THR A 131 36.65 31.08 -44.46
C THR A 131 36.03 32.46 -44.54
N LYS A 132 36.90 33.44 -44.34
CA LYS A 132 36.75 34.86 -44.63
C LYS A 132 37.23 35.07 -46.08
N THR A 133 36.37 35.53 -46.98
CA THR A 133 36.79 36.15 -48.24
C THR A 133 36.07 37.48 -48.37
N LYS A 134 36.83 38.52 -48.69
CA LYS A 134 36.54 39.95 -48.58
C LYS A 134 36.46 40.55 -49.99
N ALA A 135 35.54 41.50 -50.19
CA ALA A 135 35.51 42.57 -51.21
C ALA A 135 35.37 42.14 -52.69
N SER A 136 34.72 42.85 -53.62
CA SER A 136 34.28 44.25 -53.73
C SER A 136 33.13 44.33 -54.77
N SER A 137 32.08 45.11 -54.53
CA SER A 137 31.72 46.42 -55.14
C SER A 137 31.21 46.40 -56.60
N SER A 138 29.98 46.91 -56.77
CA SER A 138 29.48 47.82 -57.82
C SER A 138 28.11 48.32 -57.29
N ASP A 139 27.97 49.52 -56.74
CA ASP A 139 27.76 50.83 -57.42
C ASP A 139 26.72 50.74 -58.56
N GLU A 140 25.46 51.08 -58.28
CA GLU A 140 24.78 52.35 -58.58
C GLU A 140 23.43 52.45 -57.85
#